data_AF-A0A848ZJT1-F1
#
_entry.id   AF-A0A848ZJT1-F1
#
_cell.length_a   1.000
_cell.length_b   1.000
_cell.length_c   1.000
_cell.angle_alpha   90.00
_cell.angle_beta   90.00
_cell.angle_gamma   90.00
#
_symmetry.space_group_name_H-M   'P 1'
#
loop_
_entity.id
_entity.type
_entity.pdbx_description
1 polymer ?
#
loop_
_entity_poly.entity_id
_entity_poly.type
_entity_poly.pdbx_seq_one_letter_code
_entity_poly.pdbx_strand_id
1 'polypeptide(L)' 'METIQDYFLCDGCENKDFKLIYNFRIQFHGVNFSEDLIYDKVTDELYQCTKCKKTFTRDEVDGVLNDIKQRRKGKD' A
#
# COMPACT_ATOMS: atom_id res chain seq x y z
N MET A 1 13.60 29.05 5.72
CA MET A 1 12.46 28.18 5.42
C MET A 1 12.63 26.92 6.23
N GLU A 2 11.69 26.61 7.11
CA GLU A 2 11.69 25.35 7.85
C GLU A 2 10.96 24.30 7.02
N THR A 3 11.70 23.28 6.58
CA THR A 3 11.11 22.13 5.90
C THR A 3 10.64 21.15 6.96
N ILE A 4 9.34 21.03 7.13
CA ILE A 4 8.79 20.07 8.09
C ILE A 4 8.49 18.75 7.36
N GLN A 5 9.15 17.66 7.74
CA GLN A 5 8.98 16.32 7.15
C GLN A 5 8.17 15.42 8.08
N ASP A 6 7.08 14.84 7.57
CA ASP A 6 6.38 13.75 8.22
C ASP A 6 6.61 12.47 7.42
N TYR A 7 6.67 11.35 8.14
CA TYR A 7 6.80 10.02 7.55
C TYR A 7 5.55 9.21 7.79
N PHE A 8 5.28 8.28 6.88
CA PHE A 8 4.38 7.18 7.17
C PHE A 8 5.00 6.30 8.26
N LEU A 9 4.28 6.10 9.36
CA LEU A 9 4.71 5.25 10.47
C LEU A 9 3.83 4.01 10.54
N CYS A 10 4.44 2.87 10.82
CA CYS A 10 3.72 1.62 11.02
C CYS A 10 2.79 1.75 12.23
N ASP A 11 1.50 1.50 12.02
CA ASP A 11 0.48 1.58 13.08
C ASP A 11 0.72 0.61 14.27
N GLY A 12 1.45 -0.49 14.04
CA GLY A 12 1.72 -1.49 15.07
C GLY A 12 3.01 -1.30 15.86
N CYS A 13 3.97 -0.51 15.37
CA CYS A 13 5.27 -0.37 16.04
C CYS A 13 6.00 0.96 15.82
N GLU A 14 5.31 1.93 15.21
CA GLU A 14 5.78 3.29 14.90
C GLU A 14 7.07 3.34 14.07
N ASN A 15 7.41 2.23 13.42
CA ASN A 15 8.59 2.15 12.57
C ASN A 15 8.35 2.89 11.26
N LYS A 16 9.38 3.61 10.79
CA LYS A 16 9.36 4.33 9.50
C LYS A 16 9.93 3.52 8.33
N ASP A 17 10.62 2.42 8.61
CA ASP A 17 11.34 1.64 7.61
C ASP A 17 10.46 0.51 7.06
N PHE A 18 10.35 0.45 5.72
CA PHE A 18 9.53 -0.52 5.00
C PHE A 18 10.32 -1.14 3.86
N LYS A 19 10.04 -2.43 3.60
CA LYS A 19 10.51 -3.19 2.45
C LYS A 19 9.37 -3.34 1.46
N LEU A 20 9.64 -3.12 0.18
CA LEU A 20 8.67 -3.39 -0.89
C LEU A 20 8.65 -4.90 -1.22
N ILE A 21 7.45 -5.45 -1.32
CA ILE A 21 7.17 -6.83 -1.71
C ILE A 21 6.22 -6.79 -2.91
N TYR A 22 6.62 -7.48 -3.97
CA TYR A 22 5.80 -7.70 -5.14
C TYR A 22 5.17 -9.09 -5.06
N ASN A 23 3.84 -9.14 -5.09
CA ASN A 23 3.12 -10.39 -5.23
C ASN A 23 2.63 -10.52 -6.67
N PHE A 24 3.04 -11.60 -7.32
CA PHE A 24 2.60 -11.92 -8.68
C PHE A 24 1.52 -12.98 -8.59
N ARG A 25 0.30 -12.64 -8.99
CA ARG A 25 -0.80 -13.59 -9.04
C ARG A 25 -1.40 -13.65 -10.44
N ILE A 26 -1.96 -14.81 -10.76
CA ILE A 26 -2.80 -15.00 -11.94
C ILE A 26 -4.21 -15.22 -11.43
N GLN A 27 -5.14 -14.39 -11.90
CA GLN A 27 -6.55 -14.50 -11.57
C GLN A 27 -7.27 -15.11 -12.78
N PHE A 28 -7.95 -16.24 -12.55
CA PHE A 28 -8.73 -16.90 -13.59
C PHE A 28 -10.19 -16.44 -13.48
N HIS A 29 -10.75 -15.99 -14.60
CA HIS A 29 -12.15 -15.65 -14.74
C HIS A 29 -12.85 -16.75 -15.55
N GLY A 30 -13.67 -17.55 -14.87
CA GLY A 30 -14.57 -18.48 -15.53
C GLY A 30 -15.71 -17.72 -16.20
N VAL A 31 -15.87 -17.85 -17.52
CA VAL A 31 -17.00 -17.27 -18.26
C VAL A 31 -17.98 -18.37 -18.65
N ASN A 32 -19.27 -18.14 -18.38
CA ASN A 32 -20.36 -19.13 -18.46
C ASN A 32 -20.66 -19.70 -19.88
N PHE A 33 -19.88 -19.34 -20.92
CA PHE A 33 -20.20 -19.67 -22.31
C PHE A 33 -19.01 -20.18 -23.16
N SER A 34 -17.86 -20.49 -22.56
CA SER A 34 -16.72 -21.11 -23.27
C SER A 34 -15.94 -22.04 -22.33
N GLU A 35 -15.34 -23.11 -22.86
CA GLU A 35 -14.33 -23.93 -22.16
C GLU A 35 -12.99 -23.18 -21.96
N ASP A 36 -12.85 -21.97 -22.50
CA ASP A 36 -11.65 -21.14 -22.38
C ASP A 36 -11.63 -20.34 -21.05
N LEU A 37 -10.58 -20.57 -20.26
CA LEU A 37 -10.23 -19.79 -19.07
C LEU A 37 -9.55 -18.49 -19.48
N ILE A 38 -10.20 -17.35 -19.23
CA ILE A 38 -9.56 -16.03 -19.34
C ILE A 38 -8.72 -15.82 -18.07
N TYR A 39 -7.49 -15.35 -18.22
CA TYR A 39 -6.61 -15.07 -17.09
C TYR A 39 -6.05 -13.65 -17.14
N ASP A 40 -5.98 -13.01 -15.97
CA ASP A 40 -5.32 -11.73 -15.78
C ASP A 40 -4.09 -11.92 -14.90
N LYS A 41 -2.95 -11.38 -15.34
CA LYS A 41 -1.74 -11.31 -14.53
C LYS A 41 -1.79 -10.02 -13.70
N VAL A 42 -1.84 -10.16 -12.39
CA VAL A 42 -1.89 -9.03 -11.45
C VAL A 42 -0.58 -8.99 -10.67
N THR A 43 0.01 -7.80 -10.58
CA THR A 43 1.16 -7.53 -9.73
C THR A 43 0.69 -6.62 -8.60
N ASP A 44 0.65 -7.13 -7.38
CA ASP A 44 0.28 -6.36 -6.19
C ASP A 44 1.56 -5.82 -5.52
N GLU A 45 1.57 -4.53 -5.18
CA GLU A 45 2.65 -3.88 -4.42
C GLU A 45 2.26 -3.79 -2.94
N LEU A 46 3.09 -4.38 -2.07
CA LEU A 46 2.92 -4.33 -0.61
C LEU A 46 4.16 -3.76 0.07
N TYR A 47 3.94 -2.92 1.07
CA TYR A 47 4.97 -2.33 1.93
C TYR A 47 5.01 -3.07 3.26
N GLN A 48 6.05 -3.85 3.50
CA GLN A 48 6.25 -4.58 4.74
C GLN A 48 7.10 -3.79 5.74
N CYS A 49 6.59 -3.56 6.94
CA CYS A 49 7.36 -3.00 8.04
C CYS A 49 8.55 -3.92 8.39
N THR A 50 9.76 -3.38 8.43
CA THR A 50 10.97 -4.16 8.73
C THR A 50 11.04 -4.67 10.17
N LYS A 51 10.29 -4.05 11.10
CA LYS A 51 10.29 -4.38 12.53
C LYS A 51 9.21 -5.40 12.90
N CYS A 52 7.95 -5.11 12.62
CA CYS A 52 6.82 -5.99 13.00
C CYS A 52 6.33 -6.90 11.87
N LYS A 53 6.88 -6.77 10.65
CA LYS A 53 6.51 -7.53 9.44
C LYS A 53 5.07 -7.34 8.96
N LYS A 54 4.31 -6.42 9.55
CA LYS A 54 2.99 -6.01 9.05
C LYS A 54 3.12 -5.41 7.65
N THR A 55 2.21 -5.78 6.77
CA THR A 55 2.16 -5.34 5.37
C THR A 55 1.07 -4.30 5.17
N PHE A 56 1.33 -3.35 4.29
CA PHE A 56 0.41 -2.29 3.89
C PHE A 56 0.32 -2.25 2.37
N THR A 57 -0.86 -1.99 1.84
CA THR A 57 -1.06 -1.73 0.42
C THR A 57 -0.65 -0.30 0.07
N ARG A 58 -0.45 -0.04 -1.22
CA ARG A 58 -0.20 1.31 -1.71
C ARG A 58 -1.32 2.29 -1.32
N ASP A 59 -2.56 1.86 -1.45
CA ASP A 59 -3.73 2.68 -1.11
C ASP A 59 -3.77 3.05 0.37
N GLU A 60 -3.37 2.14 1.27
CA GLU A 60 -3.28 2.43 2.71
C GLU A 60 -2.19 3.46 3.02
N VAL A 61 -1.02 3.32 2.40
CA VAL A 61 0.10 4.28 2.58
C VAL A 61 -0.30 5.66 2.05
N ASP A 62 -0.84 5.72 0.83
CA ASP A 62 -1.27 6.96 0.18
C ASP A 62 -2.42 7.62 0.96
N GLY A 63 -3.33 6.82 1.53
CA GLY A 63 -4.38 7.29 2.43
C GLY A 63 -3.83 8.02 3.66
N VAL A 64 -2.89 7.40 4.39
CA VAL A 64 -2.29 8.01 5.58
C VAL A 64 -1.46 9.25 5.23
N LEU A 65 -0.72 9.24 4.11
CA LEU A 65 0.01 10.42 3.65
C LEU A 65 -0.93 11.58 3.29
N ASN A 66 -2.08 11.28 2.68
CA ASN A 66 -3.11 12.28 2.42
C ASN A 66 -3.68 12.85 3.72
N ASP A 67 -3.94 12.02 4.74
CA ASP A 67 -4.40 12.49 6.04
C ASP A 67 -3.39 13.42 6.72
N ILE A 68 -2.10 13.07 6.68
CA ILE A 68 -1.01 13.92 7.17
C ILE A 68 -1.02 15.27 6.46
N LYS A 69 -1.15 15.26 5.12
CA LYS A 69 -1.25 16.47 4.30
C LYS A 69 -2.46 17.33 4.68
N GLN A 70 -3.62 16.73 4.92
CA GLN A 70 -4.83 17.46 5.31
C GLN A 70 -4.71 18.08 6.71
N ARG A 71 -4.17 17.33 7.69
CA ARG A 71 -3.95 17.85 9.06
C ARG A 71 -3.04 19.08 9.08
N ARG A 72 -2.07 19.15 8.16
CA ARG A 72 -1.19 20.32 8.04
C ARG A 72 -1.81 21.48 7.28
N LYS A 73 -2.68 21.20 6.30
CA LYS A 73 -3.46 22.25 5.61
C LYS A 73 -4.55 22.88 6.47
N GLY A 74 -5.07 22.15 7.46
CA GLY A 74 -6.09 22.65 8.40
C GLY A 74 -5.55 23.41 9.62
N LYS A 75 -4.24 23.64 9.71
CA LYS A 75 -3.63 24.56 10.68
C LYS A 75 -3.39 25.92 10.00
N ASP A 76 -4.48 26.65 9.78
CA ASP A 76 -4.50 28.10 9.58
C ASP A 76 -5.44 28.70 10.64
#